data_AF-B9K3J7-F1
#
_entry.id   AF-B9K3J7-F1
#
_cell.length_a   1.000
_cell.length_b   1.000
_cell.length_c   1.000
_cell.angle_alpha   90.00
_cell.angle_beta   90.00
_cell.angle_gamma   90.00
#
_symmetry.space_group_name_H-M   'P 1'
#
loop_
_entity.id
_entity.type
_entity.pdbx_description
1 polymer ?
#
loop_
_entity_poly.entity_id
_entity_poly.type
_entity_poly.pdbx_seq_one_letter_code
_entity_poly.pdbx_strand_id
1 'polypeptide(L)' 'MKRFKSQRHLQRFVSIHDPIANLFHIPRHDIPSNHYRQLRSAAMNLWAKIARA' A
#
# COMPACT_ATOMS: atom_id res chain seq x y z
N MET A 1 3.46 0.97 17.13
CA MET A 1 3.96 -0.33 16.62
C MET A 1 4.71 -1.03 17.74
N LYS A 2 4.51 -2.34 17.96
CA LYS A 2 5.38 -3.11 18.86
C LYS A 2 6.83 -3.04 18.36
N ARG A 3 7.80 -3.16 19.26
CA ARG A 3 9.24 -3.15 18.91
C ARG A 3 9.57 -4.34 18.01
N PHE A 4 10.36 -4.10 16.96
CA PHE A 4 10.91 -5.16 16.12
C PHE A 4 12.08 -5.85 16.84
N LYS A 5 12.18 -7.18 16.70
CA LYS A 5 13.25 -7.97 17.32
C LYS A 5 14.65 -7.65 16.78
N SER A 6 14.74 -7.16 15.54
CA SER A 6 16.00 -6.74 14.91
C SER A 6 15.76 -5.78 13.73
N GLN A 7 16.81 -5.08 13.30
CA GLN A 7 16.77 -4.21 12.12
C GLN A 7 16.34 -4.96 10.86
N ARG A 8 16.77 -6.23 10.69
CA ARG A 8 16.35 -7.07 9.55
C ARG A 8 14.83 -7.28 9.51
N HIS A 9 14.18 -7.41 10.66
CA HIS A 9 12.72 -7.54 10.72
C HIS A 9 12.02 -6.22 10.39
N LEU A 10 12.55 -5.09 10.85
CA LEU A 10 12.07 -3.77 10.43
C LEU A 10 12.23 -3.59 8.92
N GLN A 11 13.40 -3.93 8.36
CA GLN A 11 13.68 -3.76 6.94
C GLN A 11 12.71 -4.57 6.08
N ARG A 12 12.46 -5.84 6.45
CA ARG A 12 11.48 -6.69 5.76
C ARG A 12 10.06 -6.16 5.89
N PHE A 13 9.71 -5.63 7.06
CA PHE A 13 8.39 -5.04 7.28
C PHE A 13 8.21 -3.80 6.40
N VAL A 14 9.14 -2.84 6.46
CA VAL A 14 9.10 -1.58 5.73
C VAL A 14 9.18 -1.81 4.21
N SER A 15 10.00 -2.76 3.75
CA SER A 15 10.11 -3.08 2.31
C SER A 15 8.80 -3.57 1.68
N ILE A 16 7.90 -4.14 2.48
CA ILE A 16 6.58 -4.59 2.04
C ILE A 16 5.53 -3.52 2.33
N HIS A 17 5.59 -2.92 3.52
CA HIS A 17 4.59 -2.00 4.02
C HIS A 17 4.61 -0.64 3.30
N ASP A 18 5.78 -0.08 2.99
CA ASP A 18 5.88 1.23 2.34
C ASP A 18 5.28 1.23 0.93
N PRO A 19 5.58 0.25 0.05
CA PRO A 19 4.91 0.16 -1.24
C PRO A 19 3.39 0.02 -1.13
N ILE A 20 2.88 -0.76 -0.17
CA ILE A 20 1.43 -0.93 0.06
C ILE A 20 0.80 0.38 0.53
N ALA A 21 1.43 1.03 1.52
CA ALA A 21 0.94 2.29 2.08
C ALA A 21 0.88 3.37 0.98
N ASN A 22 1.92 3.49 0.16
CA ASN A 22 1.96 4.43 -0.95
C ASN A 22 0.92 4.10 -2.03
N LEU A 23 0.75 2.82 -2.37
CA LEU A 23 -0.20 2.37 -3.40
C LEU A 23 -1.67 2.67 -3.04
N PHE A 24 -1.99 2.67 -1.74
CA PHE A 24 -3.33 2.96 -1.25
C PHE A 24 -3.49 4.35 -0.62
N HIS A 25 -2.46 5.19 -0.67
CA HIS A 25 -2.51 6.58 -0.23
C HIS A 25 -3.26 7.45 -1.27
N ILE A 26 -4.56 7.22 -1.39
CA ILE A 26 -5.44 7.96 -2.29
C ILE A 26 -6.19 9.02 -1.46
N PRO A 27 -6.10 10.32 -1.80
CA PRO A 27 -6.75 11.38 -1.03
C PRO A 27 -8.28 11.29 -1.17
N ARG A 28 -8.94 10.69 -0.18
CA ARG A 28 -10.39 10.42 -0.22
C ARG A 28 -11.25 11.68 -0.23
N HIS A 29 -10.76 12.76 0.39
CA HIS A 29 -11.52 13.99 0.60
C HIS A 29 -11.29 15.04 -0.49
N ASP A 30 -10.23 14.88 -1.29
CA ASP A 30 -9.84 15.86 -2.30
C ASP A 30 -10.35 15.47 -3.70
N ILE A 31 -10.95 14.28 -3.85
CA ILE A 31 -11.41 13.75 -5.14
C ILE A 31 -12.85 13.22 -5.07
N PRO A 32 -13.59 13.27 -6.20
CA PRO A 32 -14.91 12.66 -6.31
C PRO A 32 -14.90 11.15 -6.02
N SER A 33 -15.98 10.66 -5.42
CA SER A 33 -16.13 9.25 -5.02
C SER A 33 -15.94 8.25 -6.17
N ASN A 34 -16.36 8.59 -7.39
CA ASN A 34 -16.18 7.73 -8.57
C ASN A 34 -14.68 7.56 -8.92
N HIS A 35 -13.93 8.66 -8.92
CA HIS A 35 -12.50 8.69 -9.19
C HIS A 35 -11.72 7.93 -8.11
N TYR A 36 -12.09 8.12 -6.84
CA TYR A 36 -11.54 7.34 -5.73
C TYR A 36 -11.71 5.82 -5.94
N ARG A 37 -12.90 5.37 -6.36
CA ARG A 37 -13.16 3.94 -6.63
C ARG A 37 -12.32 3.41 -7.79
N GLN A 38 -12.13 4.20 -8.85
CA GLN A 38 -11.28 3.84 -9.99
C GLN A 38 -9.82 3.68 -9.58
N LEU A 39 -9.26 4.67 -8.88
CA LEU A 39 -7.88 4.61 -8.36
C LEU A 39 -7.69 3.42 -7.41
N ARG A 40 -8.67 3.16 -6.54
CA ARG A 40 -8.61 2.02 -5.62
C ARG A 40 -8.68 0.68 -6.35
N SER A 41 -9.45 0.57 -7.45
CA SER A 41 -9.47 -0.63 -8.30
C SER A 41 -8.14 -0.84 -9.02
N ALA A 42 -7.56 0.23 -9.58
CA ALA A 42 -6.24 0.19 -10.21
C ALA A 42 -5.13 -0.23 -9.22
N ALA A 43 -5.17 0.33 -8.01
CA ALA A 43 -4.27 -0.03 -6.91
C ALA A 43 -4.37 -1.52 -6.54
N MET A 44 -5.59 -2.07 -6.46
CA MET A 44 -5.81 -3.50 -6.21
C MET A 44 -5.27 -4.39 -7.34
N ASN A 45 -5.45 -3.98 -8.60
CA ASN A 45 -4.90 -4.71 -9.75
C ASN A 45 -3.37 -4.72 -9.73
N LEU A 46 -2.73 -3.60 -9.36
CA LEU A 46 -1.28 -3.52 -9.23
C LEU A 46 -0.79 -4.38 -8.06
N TRP A 47 -1.46 -4.32 -6.92
CA TRP A 47 -1.16 -5.17 -5.77
C TRP A 47 -1.21 -6.65 -6.14
N ALA A 48 -2.22 -7.09 -6.88
CA ALA A 48 -2.33 -8.47 -7.32
C ALA A 48 -1.18 -8.90 -8.25
N LYS A 49 -0.59 -7.98 -9.01
CA LYS A 49 0.62 -8.25 -9.82
C LYS A 49 1.86 -8.39 -8.92
N ILE A 50 2.03 -7.49 -7.95
CA ILE A 50 3.15 -7.52 -7.01
C ILE A 50 3.10 -8.78 -6.13
N ALA A 51 1.92 -9.14 -5.62
CA ALA A 51 1.75 -10.29 -4.73
C ALA A 51 1.89 -11.66 -5.43
N ARG A 52 1.88 -11.68 -6.76
CA ARG A 52 2.09 -12.89 -7.58
C ARG A 52 3.51 -12.99 -8.16
N ALA A 53 4.33 -11.95 -7.99
CA ALA A 53 5.74 -11.94 -8.39
C ALA A 53 6.62 -12.54 -7.29
#